data_AF-A0A2M7CPZ4-F1
#
_entry.id   AF-A0A2M7CPZ4-F1
#
_cell.length_a   1.000
_cell.length_b   1.000
_cell.length_c   1.000
_cell.angle_alpha   90.00
_cell.angle_beta   90.00
_cell.angle_gamma   90.00
#
_symmetry.space_group_name_H-M   'P 1'
#
loop_
_entity.id
_entity.type
_entity.pdbx_description
1 polymer ?
#
loop_
_entity_poly.entity_id
_entity_poly.type
_entity_poly.pdbx_seq_one_letter_code
_entity_poly.pdbx_strand_id
1 'polypeptide(L)'
;MIKIIENDIFREREKIGYIRGNDIWEVGGNKIGYYIRDDIYNYRGVKIGYLENNYIKYENGNRKMSLQETKSHIVGGTIPDICRAAIKLLFGDN
;
A
#
# COMPACT_ATOMS: atom_id res chain seq x y z
N MET A 1 6.05 -11.09 -4.43
CA MET A 1 5.49 -11.12 -3.06
C MET A 1 6.15 -10.04 -2.20
N ILE A 2 5.37 -9.28 -1.44
CA ILE A 2 5.85 -8.25 -0.51
C ILE A 2 5.74 -8.80 0.92
N LYS A 3 6.74 -8.53 1.76
CA LYS A 3 6.75 -8.88 3.17
C LYS A 3 6.92 -7.63 4.02
N ILE A 4 6.12 -7.50 5.07
CA ILE A 4 6.23 -6.46 6.07
C ILE A 4 6.85 -7.05 7.34
N ILE A 5 7.93 -6.44 7.81
CA ILE A 5 8.58 -6.79 9.07
C ILE A 5 8.66 -5.51 9.89
N GLU A 6 7.95 -5.49 11.03
CA GLU A 6 7.69 -4.26 11.78
C GLU A 6 7.04 -3.20 10.88
N ASN A 7 7.80 -2.17 10.48
CA ASN A 7 7.37 -1.11 9.57
C ASN A 7 8.11 -1.15 8.22
N ASP A 8 9.06 -2.06 8.04
CA ASP A 8 9.87 -2.15 6.82
C ASP A 8 9.17 -3.00 5.76
N ILE A 9 9.26 -2.55 4.51
CA ILE A 9 8.63 -3.15 3.34
C ILE A 9 9.72 -3.84 2.51
N PHE A 10 9.59 -5.15 2.35
CA PHE A 10 10.54 -5.97 1.60
C PHE A 10 9.90 -6.58 0.35
N ARG A 11 10.67 -6.67 -0.73
CA ARG A 11 10.37 -7.47 -1.92
C ARG A 11 11.58 -8.34 -2.22
N GLU A 12 11.38 -9.65 -2.36
CA GLU A 12 12.48 -10.60 -2.68
C GLU A 12 13.70 -10.52 -1.75
N ARG A 13 13.47 -10.18 -0.46
CA ARG A 13 14.48 -9.96 0.60
C ARG A 13 15.19 -8.59 0.55
N GLU A 14 14.91 -7.76 -0.43
CA GLU A 14 15.42 -6.39 -0.49
C GLU A 14 14.43 -5.43 0.17
N LYS A 15 14.94 -4.52 1.02
CA LYS A 15 14.13 -3.44 1.60
C LYS A 15 13.86 -2.41 0.52
N ILE A 16 12.60 -2.26 0.14
CA ILE A 16 12.16 -1.30 -0.87
C ILE A 16 11.56 -0.03 -0.27
N GLY A 17 11.16 -0.08 1.01
CA GLY A 17 10.52 1.04 1.66
C GLY A 17 10.22 0.80 3.12
N TYR A 18 9.48 1.73 3.71
CA TYR A 18 9.03 1.67 5.09
C TYR A 18 7.74 2.48 5.30
N ILE A 19 7.05 2.15 6.38
CA ILE A 19 5.81 2.79 6.84
C ILE A 19 6.16 3.72 8.01
N ARG A 20 5.65 4.95 7.98
CA ARG A 20 5.77 5.90 9.10
C ARG A 20 4.43 6.54 9.36
N GLY A 21 3.69 6.02 10.34
CA GLY A 21 2.29 6.40 10.56
C GLY A 21 1.44 5.99 9.35
N ASN A 22 0.78 6.96 8.72
CA ASN A 22 0.00 6.73 7.50
C ASN A 22 0.80 6.93 6.21
N ASP A 23 2.07 7.32 6.33
CA ASP A 23 2.91 7.62 5.19
C ASP A 23 3.69 6.38 4.76
N ILE A 24 3.88 6.25 3.44
CA ILE A 24 4.68 5.20 2.82
C ILE A 24 5.85 5.88 2.13
N TRP A 25 7.05 5.35 2.39
CA TRP A 25 8.32 5.89 1.96
C TRP A 25 9.10 4.83 1.20
N GLU A 26 9.88 5.24 0.21
CA GLU A 26 10.91 4.39 -0.38
C GLU A 26 12.18 4.37 0.48
N VAL A 27 13.05 3.37 0.26
CA VAL A 27 14.30 3.22 1.01
C VAL A 27 15.22 4.45 0.91
N GLY A 28 15.16 5.18 -0.20
CA GLY A 28 15.92 6.41 -0.45
C GLY A 28 15.42 7.64 0.34
N GLY A 29 14.33 7.51 1.10
CA GLY A 29 13.81 8.59 1.95
C GLY A 29 12.84 9.53 1.26
N ASN A 30 12.36 9.22 0.05
CA ASN A 30 11.27 9.96 -0.55
C ASN A 30 9.91 9.38 -0.11
N LYS A 31 8.97 10.26 0.25
CA LYS A 31 7.59 9.87 0.47
C LYS A 31 6.97 9.54 -0.89
N ILE A 32 6.37 8.36 -1.01
CA ILE A 32 5.73 7.91 -2.25
C ILE A 32 4.21 8.10 -2.21
N GLY A 33 3.63 8.07 -1.02
CA GLY A 33 2.20 8.25 -0.82
C GLY A 33 1.80 8.13 0.64
N TYR A 34 0.50 8.20 0.87
CA TYR A 34 -0.09 8.11 2.20
C TYR A 34 -1.56 7.72 2.09
N TYR A 35 -2.18 7.40 3.22
CA TYR A 35 -3.61 7.17 3.29
C TYR A 35 -4.27 8.01 4.39
N ILE A 36 -5.54 8.36 4.19
CA ILE A 36 -6.38 9.03 5.17
C ILE A 36 -7.72 8.30 5.21
N ARG A 37 -8.04 7.72 6.37
CA ARG A 37 -9.21 6.83 6.52
C ARG A 37 -9.11 5.70 5.50
N ASP A 38 -10.02 5.66 4.53
CA ASP A 38 -10.07 4.65 3.48
C ASP A 38 -9.51 5.14 2.13
N ASP A 39 -9.07 6.41 2.04
CA ASP A 39 -8.56 7.00 0.81
C ASP A 39 -7.03 6.93 0.74
N ILE A 40 -6.51 6.68 -0.45
CA ILE A 40 -5.09 6.51 -0.74
C ILE A 40 -4.65 7.60 -1.71
N TYR A 41 -3.54 8.25 -1.39
CA TYR A 41 -2.98 9.37 -2.14
C TYR A 41 -1.54 9.09 -2.54
N ASN A 42 -1.13 9.60 -3.68
CA ASN A 42 0.30 9.69 -4.02
C ASN A 42 0.98 10.84 -3.24
N TYR A 43 2.30 10.95 -3.34
CA TYR A 43 3.07 11.98 -2.65
C TYR A 43 2.69 13.42 -3.01
N ARG A 44 2.04 13.64 -4.16
CA ARG A 44 1.55 14.97 -4.61
C ARG A 44 0.17 15.32 -4.04
N GLY A 45 -0.43 14.43 -3.27
CA GLY A 45 -1.76 14.60 -2.70
C GLY A 45 -2.92 14.31 -3.67
N VAL A 46 -2.65 13.65 -4.79
CA VAL A 46 -3.68 13.19 -5.71
C VAL A 46 -4.20 11.84 -5.24
N LYS A 47 -5.52 11.69 -5.10
CA LYS A 47 -6.16 10.43 -4.76
C LYS A 47 -5.94 9.42 -5.90
N ILE A 48 -5.46 8.24 -5.56
CA ILE A 48 -5.15 7.17 -6.53
C ILE A 48 -5.98 5.91 -6.32
N GLY A 49 -6.64 5.80 -5.16
CA GLY A 49 -7.57 4.73 -4.87
C GLY A 49 -8.14 4.83 -3.48
N TYR A 50 -8.95 3.85 -3.12
CA TYR A 50 -9.60 3.76 -1.82
C TYR A 50 -10.00 2.33 -1.49
N LEU A 51 -10.24 2.06 -0.21
CA LEU A 51 -10.75 0.78 0.27
C LEU A 51 -12.25 0.87 0.47
N GLU A 52 -13.01 -0.04 -0.15
CA GLU A 52 -14.46 -0.10 0.04
C GLU A 52 -14.95 -1.55 -0.05
N ASN A 53 -15.76 -1.98 0.91
CA ASN A 53 -16.41 -3.30 0.88
C ASN A 53 -15.43 -4.48 0.67
N ASN A 54 -14.25 -4.45 1.30
CA ASN A 54 -13.16 -5.42 1.12
C ASN A 54 -12.52 -5.43 -0.28
N TYR A 55 -12.68 -4.37 -1.06
CA TYR A 55 -12.00 -4.18 -2.34
C TYR A 55 -11.14 -2.93 -2.32
N ILE A 56 -9.97 -3.02 -2.93
CA ILE A 56 -9.17 -1.86 -3.32
C ILE A 56 -9.72 -1.37 -4.64
N LYS A 57 -10.22 -0.14 -4.69
CA LYS A 57 -10.71 0.50 -5.91
C LYS A 57 -9.72 1.56 -6.36
N TYR A 58 -9.47 1.63 -7.66
CA TYR A 58 -8.61 2.65 -8.24
C TYR A 58 -9.45 3.90 -8.50
N GLU A 59 -8.89 5.10 -8.28
CA GLU A 59 -9.64 6.36 -8.41
C GLU A 59 -10.19 6.56 -9.83
N ASN A 60 -9.43 6.12 -10.85
CA ASN A 60 -9.72 6.40 -12.27
C ASN A 60 -10.46 5.27 -13.02
N GLY A 61 -11.12 4.31 -12.37
CA GLY A 61 -11.94 3.37 -13.15
C GLY A 61 -12.60 2.20 -12.43
N ASN A 62 -13.17 1.30 -13.24
CA ASN A 62 -13.85 0.07 -12.83
C ASN A 62 -12.91 -1.01 -12.25
N ARG A 63 -11.60 -0.72 -12.15
CA ARG A 63 -10.63 -1.68 -11.64
C ARG A 63 -10.78 -1.76 -10.13
N LYS A 64 -11.04 -2.97 -9.67
CA LYS A 64 -11.00 -3.33 -8.25
C LYS A 64 -10.22 -4.60 -8.05
N MET A 65 -9.61 -4.73 -6.89
CA MET A 65 -8.92 -5.95 -6.48
C MET A 65 -9.46 -6.39 -5.13
N SER A 66 -9.62 -7.70 -4.92
CA SER A 66 -10.00 -8.20 -3.61
C SER A 66 -8.89 -7.92 -2.59
N LEU A 67 -9.26 -7.43 -1.43
CA LEU A 67 -8.34 -7.29 -0.32
C LEU A 67 -7.77 -8.65 0.12
N GLN A 68 -8.53 -9.74 -0.07
CA GLN A 68 -8.07 -11.10 0.22
C GLN A 68 -6.91 -11.50 -0.70
N GLU A 69 -7.01 -11.19 -2.00
CA GLU A 69 -5.91 -11.40 -2.96
C GLU A 69 -4.71 -10.52 -2.58
N THR A 70 -4.94 -9.30 -2.11
CA THR A 70 -3.84 -8.45 -1.64
C THR A 70 -3.14 -9.04 -0.42
N LYS A 71 -3.89 -9.60 0.54
CA LYS A 71 -3.35 -10.25 1.74
C LYS A 71 -2.52 -11.50 1.43
N SER A 72 -2.79 -12.22 0.34
CA SER A 72 -1.94 -13.34 -0.08
C SER A 72 -0.61 -12.89 -0.70
N HIS A 73 -0.54 -11.67 -1.23
CA HIS A 73 0.67 -11.10 -1.85
C HIS A 73 1.47 -10.18 -0.94
N ILE A 74 0.84 -9.61 0.10
CA ILE A 74 1.45 -8.70 1.09
C ILE A 74 1.27 -9.32 2.47
N VAL A 75 2.32 -9.97 2.96
CA VAL A 75 2.29 -10.77 4.19
C VAL A 75 3.11 -10.13 5.32
N GLY A 76 2.80 -10.49 6.56
CA GLY A 76 3.50 -9.98 7.74
C GLY A 76 3.03 -8.60 8.18
N GLY A 77 3.54 -8.16 9.33
CA GLY A 77 3.17 -6.91 10.00
C GLY A 77 1.75 -6.89 10.56
N THR A 78 1.57 -6.22 11.70
CA THR A 78 0.25 -5.89 12.25
C THR A 78 -0.21 -4.55 11.70
N ILE A 79 -0.37 -4.47 10.38
CA ILE A 79 -0.78 -3.23 9.69
C ILE A 79 -2.27 -3.26 9.30
N PRO A 80 -2.94 -2.10 9.26
CA PRO A 80 -4.32 -1.98 8.79
C PRO A 80 -4.47 -2.42 7.33
N ASP A 81 -5.69 -2.81 6.95
CA ASP A 81 -5.98 -3.24 5.59
C ASP A 81 -5.86 -2.11 4.56
N ILE A 82 -6.20 -0.88 4.93
CA ILE A 82 -5.93 0.29 4.10
C ILE A 82 -4.43 0.50 3.87
N CYS A 83 -3.57 0.19 4.84
CA CYS A 83 -2.13 0.29 4.68
C CYS A 83 -1.63 -0.75 3.66
N ARG A 84 -2.11 -1.99 3.74
CA ARG A 84 -1.83 -3.02 2.71
C ARG A 84 -2.29 -2.56 1.32
N ALA A 85 -3.48 -1.97 1.24
CA ALA A 85 -4.02 -1.43 0.00
C ALA A 85 -3.15 -0.31 -0.57
N ALA A 86 -2.70 0.62 0.28
CA ALA A 86 -1.81 1.70 -0.12
C ALA A 86 -0.45 1.18 -0.62
N ILE A 87 0.14 0.21 0.08
CA ILE A 87 1.38 -0.46 -0.37
C ILE A 87 1.17 -1.12 -1.74
N LYS A 88 0.05 -1.82 -1.92
CA LYS A 88 -0.31 -2.48 -3.19
C LYS A 88 -0.40 -1.48 -4.35
N LEU A 89 -1.06 -0.34 -4.15
CA LEU A 89 -1.22 0.69 -5.18
C LEU A 89 0.07 1.44 -5.48
N LEU A 90 0.92 1.68 -4.48
CA LEU A 90 2.13 2.51 -4.63
C LEU A 90 3.36 1.73 -5.12
N PHE A 91 3.57 0.50 -4.63
CA PHE A 91 4.69 -0.33 -5.06
C PHE A 91 4.36 -1.29 -6.20
N GLY A 92 3.07 -1.50 -6.48
CA GLY A 92 2.58 -2.20 -7.66
C GLY A 92 2.65 -3.74 -7.62
N ASP A 93 1.64 -4.33 -8.26
CA ASP A 93 1.76 -5.56 -9.06
C ASP A 93 2.78 -5.30 -10.18
N ASN A 94 3.98 -5.85 -10.05
CA ASN A 94 4.77 -6.25 -11.21
C ASN A 94 4.53 -7.75 -11.43
#